data_AF-A0A7W0LTP5-F1
#
_entry.id   AF-A0A7W0LTP5-F1
#
_cell.length_a   1.000
_cell.length_b   1.000
_cell.length_c   1.000
_cell.angle_alpha   90.00
_cell.angle_beta   90.00
_cell.angle_gamma   90.00
#
_symmetry.space_group_name_H-M   'P 1'
#
loop_
_entity.id
_entity.type
_entity.pdbx_description
1 polymer ?
#
loop_
_entity_poly.entity_id
_entity_poly.type
_entity_poly.pdbx_seq_one_letter_code
_entity_poly.pdbx_strand_id
1 'polypeptide(L)'
;MDPFRMDEHVRLPLSQDAALVAALAGTAMAFAHSSEDQVERWLRALRLHGHVGSALQALGVGEAPLMTRAEPSAPRPAAPSGDVAQTVVERAGELACHRDAPCVGTVDLLFALFEVYGGLMNRALYLRGASREELVEQLAGVGEPADHRL
;
A
#
# COMPACT_ATOMS: atom_id res chain seq x y z
N MET A 1 -20.91 -12.05 33.60
CA MET A 1 -20.84 -10.58 33.42
C MET A 1 -19.38 -10.28 33.60
N ASP A 2 -18.65 -10.33 32.48
CA ASP A 2 -17.21 -10.45 32.42
C ASP A 2 -16.65 -9.05 32.13
N PRO A 3 -16.02 -8.39 33.10
CA PRO A 3 -15.39 -7.09 32.89
C PRO A 3 -13.94 -7.33 32.46
N PHE A 4 -13.47 -6.62 31.43
CA PHE A 4 -12.12 -6.70 30.82
C PHE A 4 -11.89 -7.74 29.72
N ARG A 5 -12.65 -7.63 28.62
CA ARG A 5 -12.01 -7.79 27.31
C ARG A 5 -11.42 -6.42 26.96
N MET A 6 -10.15 -6.19 27.31
CA MET A 6 -9.37 -5.21 26.55
C MET A 6 -9.45 -5.69 25.11
N ASP A 7 -9.88 -4.84 24.19
CA ASP A 7 -9.80 -5.07 22.76
C ASP A 7 -8.35 -5.44 22.42
N GLU A 8 -8.04 -6.73 22.47
CA GLU A 8 -6.92 -7.32 21.78
C GLU A 8 -7.24 -7.07 20.32
N HIS A 9 -6.79 -5.92 19.83
CA HIS A 9 -6.81 -5.61 18.41
C HIS A 9 -6.14 -6.79 17.74
N VAL A 10 -6.95 -7.67 17.15
CA VAL A 10 -6.46 -8.83 16.42
C VAL A 10 -5.64 -8.27 15.28
N ARG A 11 -4.33 -8.15 15.50
CA ARG A 11 -3.40 -7.79 14.45
C ARG A 11 -3.20 -9.06 13.64
N LEU A 12 -3.99 -9.17 12.58
CA LEU A 12 -3.80 -10.22 11.60
C LEU A 12 -2.34 -10.20 11.13
N PRO A 13 -1.71 -11.38 10.97
CA PRO A 13 -0.37 -11.44 10.44
C PRO A 13 -0.35 -10.86 9.01
N LEU A 14 0.75 -10.20 8.64
CA LEU A 14 0.97 -9.77 7.27
C LEU A 14 1.32 -11.00 6.41
N SER A 15 0.80 -11.04 5.18
CA SER A 15 1.33 -11.93 4.16
C SER A 15 2.79 -11.59 3.85
N GLN A 16 3.54 -12.53 3.27
CA GLN A 16 4.94 -12.31 2.94
C GLN A 16 5.15 -11.07 2.05
N ASP A 17 4.35 -10.92 1.00
CA ASP A 17 4.39 -9.74 0.13
C ASP A 17 4.01 -8.46 0.87
N ALA A 18 2.96 -8.49 1.71
CA ALA A 18 2.53 -7.32 2.47
C ALA A 18 3.61 -6.88 3.49
N ALA A 19 4.28 -7.84 4.13
CA ALA A 19 5.40 -7.57 5.03
C ALA A 19 6.59 -6.94 4.30
N LEU A 20 6.93 -7.45 3.10
CA LEU A 20 7.99 -6.87 2.26
C LEU A 20 7.65 -5.43 1.85
N VAL A 21 6.42 -5.18 1.38
CA VAL A 21 5.97 -3.83 1.01
C VAL A 21 6.05 -2.89 2.20
N ALA A 22 5.49 -3.27 3.36
CA ALA A 22 5.49 -2.44 4.56
C ALA A 22 6.92 -2.13 5.05
N ALA A 23 7.82 -3.12 5.02
CA ALA A 23 9.21 -2.93 5.42
C ALA A 23 9.97 -2.00 4.46
N LEU A 24 9.84 -2.22 3.14
CA LEU A 24 10.48 -1.38 2.13
C LEU A 24 9.95 0.06 2.14
N ALA A 25 8.63 0.23 2.19
CA ALA A 25 8.02 1.53 2.28
C ALA A 25 8.42 2.22 3.59
N GLY A 26 8.32 1.53 4.74
CA GLY A 26 8.69 2.06 6.05
C GLY A 26 10.15 2.54 6.13
N THR A 27 11.09 1.78 5.57
CA THR A 27 12.49 2.21 5.50
C THR A 27 12.70 3.41 4.57
N ALA A 28 11.94 3.50 3.47
CA ALA A 28 12.00 4.62 2.55
C ALA A 28 11.36 5.91 3.11
N MET A 29 10.40 5.79 4.05
CA MET A 29 9.69 6.95 4.64
C MET A 29 10.63 7.92 5.34
N ALA A 30 11.75 7.44 5.92
CA ALA A 30 12.76 8.29 6.55
C ALA A 30 13.39 9.32 5.59
N PHE A 31 13.29 9.09 4.27
CA PHE A 31 13.80 9.96 3.22
C PHE A 31 12.70 10.75 2.52
N ALA A 32 11.44 10.64 2.94
CA ALA A 32 10.34 11.34 2.31
C ALA A 32 10.23 12.76 2.85
N HIS A 33 10.24 13.75 1.95
CA HIS A 33 10.17 15.17 2.32
C HIS A 33 8.75 15.73 2.25
N SER A 34 7.83 15.01 1.62
CA SER A 34 6.42 15.39 1.40
C SER A 34 5.50 14.16 1.43
N SER A 35 4.18 14.38 1.54
CA SER A 35 3.19 13.28 1.39
C SER A 35 3.22 12.68 -0.02
N GLU A 36 3.50 13.48 -1.05
CA GLU A 36 3.70 12.99 -2.42
C GLU A 36 4.88 12.00 -2.50
N ASP A 37 6.03 12.36 -1.93
CA ASP A 37 7.20 11.49 -1.78
C ASP A 37 6.87 10.16 -1.07
N GLN A 38 6.01 10.19 -0.05
CA GLN A 38 5.59 8.99 0.68
C GLN A 38 4.74 8.08 -0.21
N VAL A 39 3.76 8.64 -0.93
CA VAL A 39 2.93 7.91 -1.89
C VAL A 39 3.78 7.26 -2.97
N GLU A 40 4.78 7.95 -3.51
CA GLU A 40 5.66 7.39 -4.53
C GLU A 40 6.48 6.20 -4.00
N ARG A 41 6.96 6.26 -2.76
CA ARG A 41 7.68 5.15 -2.11
C ARG A 41 6.77 3.95 -1.88
N TRP A 42 5.53 4.18 -1.46
CA TRP A 42 4.51 3.12 -1.32
C TRP A 42 4.18 2.47 -2.67
N LEU A 43 3.91 3.28 -3.71
CA LEU A 43 3.64 2.78 -5.06
C LEU A 43 4.81 1.96 -5.61
N ARG A 44 6.05 2.39 -5.36
CA ARG A 44 7.24 1.64 -5.76
C ARG A 44 7.31 0.27 -5.08
N ALA A 45 7.06 0.21 -3.77
CA ALA A 45 7.07 -1.04 -3.03
C ALA A 45 5.92 -1.97 -3.48
N LEU A 46 4.70 -1.45 -3.60
CA LEU A 46 3.53 -2.22 -4.04
C LEU A 46 3.68 -2.79 -5.46
N ARG A 47 4.29 -2.04 -6.37
CA ARG A 47 4.49 -2.48 -7.76
C ARG A 47 5.30 -3.76 -7.86
N LEU A 48 6.22 -4.01 -6.93
CA LEU A 48 7.16 -5.12 -6.98
C LEU A 48 6.64 -6.40 -6.32
N HIS A 49 5.55 -6.32 -5.53
CA HIS A 49 5.17 -7.39 -4.61
C HIS A 49 3.68 -7.71 -4.65
N GLY A 50 3.39 -9.02 -4.67
CA GLY A 50 2.05 -9.57 -4.60
C GLY A 50 1.12 -9.20 -5.76
N HIS A 51 -0.16 -9.47 -5.52
CA HIS A 51 -1.23 -9.33 -6.51
C HIS A 51 -1.36 -7.89 -7.05
N VAL A 52 -1.30 -6.88 -6.16
CA VAL A 52 -1.35 -5.47 -6.55
C VAL A 52 -0.21 -5.09 -7.49
N GLY A 53 0.99 -5.63 -7.27
CA GLY A 53 2.13 -5.40 -8.16
C GLY A 53 1.88 -5.91 -9.57
N SER A 54 1.30 -7.10 -9.71
CA SER A 54 0.89 -7.65 -11.01
C SER A 54 -0.18 -6.80 -11.70
N ALA A 55 -1.19 -6.34 -10.96
CA ALA A 55 -2.26 -5.50 -11.50
C ALA A 55 -1.73 -4.13 -11.98
N LEU A 56 -0.88 -3.48 -11.19
CA LEU A 56 -0.23 -2.21 -11.58
C LEU A 56 0.61 -2.38 -12.85
N GLN A 57 1.37 -3.47 -12.96
CA GLN A 57 2.18 -3.75 -14.15
C GLN A 57 1.32 -4.01 -15.39
N ALA A 58 0.20 -4.73 -15.23
CA ALA A 58 -0.73 -5.01 -16.32
C ALA A 58 -1.42 -3.73 -16.84
N LEU A 59 -1.66 -2.75 -15.97
CA LEU A 59 -2.18 -1.42 -16.35
C LEU A 59 -1.12 -0.48 -16.95
N GLY A 60 0.12 -0.96 -17.15
CA GLY A 60 1.17 -0.13 -17.72
C GLY A 60 1.67 0.97 -16.79
N VAL A 61 1.39 0.88 -15.48
CA VAL A 61 1.95 1.77 -14.45
C VAL A 61 3.47 1.52 -14.41
N GLY A 62 4.21 2.29 -15.20
CA GLY A 62 5.66 2.18 -15.35
C GLY A 62 6.44 2.71 -14.14
N GLU A 63 7.76 2.48 -14.12
CA GLU A 63 8.67 3.27 -13.30
C GLU A 63 8.59 4.73 -13.78
N ALA A 64 7.80 5.56 -13.10
CA ALA A 64 7.90 7.00 -13.30
C ALA A 64 9.33 7.43 -12.98
N PRO A 65 9.98 8.27 -13.81
CA PRO A 65 11.26 8.87 -13.46
C PRO A 65 11.12 9.53 -12.09
N LEU A 66 12.07 9.26 -11.19
CA LEU A 66 12.08 9.85 -9.86
C LEU A 66 11.99 11.38 -9.99
N MET A 67 10.83 11.95 -9.70
CA MET A 67 10.66 13.39 -9.53
C MET A 67 11.16 13.82 -8.13
N THR A 68 12.18 13.15 -7.60
CA THR A 68 12.94 13.64 -6.45
C THR A 68 13.94 14.65 -7.00
N ARG A 69 13.59 15.93 -6.89
CA ARG A 69 14.60 16.99 -6.88
C ARG A 69 15.50 16.70 -5.67
N ALA A 70 16.67 16.14 -5.91
CA ALA A 70 17.68 15.91 -4.88
C ALA A 70 18.25 17.26 -4.46
N GLU A 71 17.53 18.01 -3.63
CA GLU A 71 18.10 19.13 -2.92
C GLU A 71 18.84 18.57 -1.71
N PRO A 72 20.17 18.75 -1.61
CA PRO A 72 20.93 18.30 -0.46
C PRO A 72 20.58 19.19 0.73
N SER A 73 19.49 18.88 1.42
CA SER A 73 19.19 19.50 2.72
C SER A 73 19.95 18.73 3.80
N ALA A 74 20.64 19.48 4.66
CA ALA A 74 21.53 18.98 5.71
C ALA A 74 20.92 17.83 6.54
N PRO A 75 21.74 16.93 7.12
CA PRO A 75 21.27 15.84 7.96
C PRO A 75 20.51 16.41 9.16
N ARG A 76 19.19 16.44 9.06
CA ARG A 76 18.28 16.74 10.15
C ARG A 76 18.12 15.44 10.95
N PRO A 77 18.15 15.47 12.30
CA PRO A 77 17.88 14.28 13.09
C PRO A 77 16.55 13.69 12.62
N ALA A 78 16.55 12.37 12.35
CA ALA A 78 15.36 11.64 11.96
C ALA A 78 14.24 11.99 12.95
N ALA A 79 13.24 12.75 12.49
CA ALA A 79 12.01 12.88 13.25
C ALA A 79 11.48 11.45 13.45
N PRO A 80 10.80 11.15 14.58
CA PRO A 80 10.17 9.85 14.73
C PRO A 80 9.23 9.66 13.54
N SER A 81 9.67 8.87 12.56
CA SER A 81 8.91 8.48 11.37
C SER A 81 7.90 7.37 11.72
N GLY A 82 7.74 7.09 13.03
CA GLY A 82 6.63 6.34 13.57
C GLY A 82 5.40 7.24 13.58
N ASP A 83 4.60 7.12 12.53
CA ASP A 83 3.26 6.55 12.73
C ASP A 83 2.64 6.19 11.38
N VAL A 84 2.83 6.98 10.32
CA VAL A 84 2.10 6.79 9.05
C VAL A 84 2.21 5.38 8.46
N ALA A 85 3.40 4.77 8.43
CA ALA A 85 3.53 3.41 7.92
C ALA A 85 2.84 2.38 8.82
N GLN A 86 2.87 2.62 10.14
CA GLN A 86 2.15 1.81 11.11
C GLN A 86 0.62 2.03 10.98
N THR A 87 0.16 3.27 10.82
CA THR A 87 -1.23 3.63 10.57
C THR A 87 -1.75 2.91 9.34
N VAL A 88 -0.99 2.88 8.24
CA VAL A 88 -1.36 2.15 7.02
C VAL A 88 -1.49 0.64 7.29
N VAL A 89 -0.56 0.05 8.03
CA VAL A 89 -0.62 -1.38 8.39
C VAL A 89 -1.79 -1.68 9.32
N GLU A 90 -2.09 -0.81 10.27
CA GLU A 90 -3.22 -0.94 11.20
C GLU A 90 -4.55 -0.86 10.45
N ARG A 91 -4.72 0.11 9.55
CA ARG A 91 -5.90 0.23 8.67
C ARG A 91 -6.03 -0.96 7.73
N ALA A 92 -4.93 -1.46 7.17
CA ALA A 92 -4.94 -2.68 6.37
C ALA A 92 -5.36 -3.90 7.19
N GLY A 93 -4.98 -3.95 8.47
CA GLY A 93 -5.45 -4.94 9.44
C GLY A 93 -6.97 -4.89 9.63
N GLU A 94 -7.53 -3.71 9.84
CA GLU A 94 -8.98 -3.50 9.95
C GLU A 94 -9.71 -3.99 8.69
N LEU A 95 -9.23 -3.62 7.50
CA LEU A 95 -9.80 -4.06 6.22
C LEU A 95 -9.73 -5.59 6.03
N ALA A 96 -8.61 -6.21 6.40
CA ALA A 96 -8.44 -7.65 6.33
C ALA A 96 -9.37 -8.39 7.31
N CYS A 97 -9.60 -7.83 8.50
CA CYS A 97 -10.58 -8.33 9.46
C CYS A 97 -12.01 -8.21 8.91
N HIS A 98 -12.37 -7.08 8.30
CA HIS A 98 -13.70 -6.85 7.75
C HIS A 98 -14.08 -7.82 6.62
N ARG A 99 -13.09 -8.36 5.88
CA ARG A 99 -13.29 -9.37 4.84
C ARG A 99 -13.12 -10.82 5.32
N ASP A 100 -12.96 -11.04 6.62
CA ASP A 100 -12.72 -12.36 7.24
C ASP A 100 -11.46 -13.08 6.70
N ALA A 101 -10.40 -12.33 6.37
CA ALA A 101 -9.18 -12.92 5.86
C ALA A 101 -8.24 -13.38 6.99
N PRO A 102 -7.49 -14.48 6.77
CA PRO A 102 -6.53 -14.98 7.76
C PRO A 102 -5.27 -14.12 7.89
N CYS A 103 -5.02 -13.22 6.93
CA CYS A 103 -3.86 -12.33 6.91
C CYS A 103 -4.12 -11.04 6.13
N VAL A 104 -3.29 -10.03 6.41
CA VAL A 104 -3.24 -8.76 5.68
C VAL A 104 -2.45 -8.95 4.40
N GLY A 105 -3.08 -8.67 3.25
CA GLY A 105 -2.48 -8.77 1.92
C GLY A 105 -2.13 -7.42 1.32
N THR A 106 -1.51 -7.43 0.14
CA THR A 106 -1.15 -6.19 -0.58
C THR A 106 -2.37 -5.40 -1.04
N VAL A 107 -3.50 -6.07 -1.25
CA VAL A 107 -4.80 -5.42 -1.55
C VAL A 107 -5.30 -4.60 -0.37
N ASP A 108 -5.17 -5.08 0.86
CA ASP A 108 -5.59 -4.31 2.06
C ASP A 108 -4.68 -3.11 2.27
N LEU A 109 -3.37 -3.26 2.03
CA LEU A 109 -2.43 -2.15 2.04
C LEU A 109 -2.79 -1.09 0.99
N LEU A 110 -3.16 -1.51 -0.22
CA LEU A 110 -3.59 -0.59 -1.28
C LEU A 110 -4.83 0.22 -0.85
N PHE A 111 -5.85 -0.44 -0.29
CA PHE A 111 -7.04 0.24 0.18
C PHE A 111 -6.77 1.16 1.37
N ALA A 112 -5.95 0.73 2.33
CA ALA A 112 -5.50 1.57 3.43
C ALA A 112 -4.76 2.83 2.94
N LEU A 113 -3.94 2.72 1.88
CA LEU A 113 -3.28 3.87 1.27
C LEU A 113 -4.27 4.83 0.59
N PHE A 114 -5.33 4.31 -0.03
CA PHE A 114 -6.40 5.16 -0.54
C PHE A 114 -7.11 5.92 0.58
N GLU A 115 -7.31 5.30 1.75
CA GLU A 115 -7.92 5.98 2.91
C GLU A 115 -6.98 7.03 3.53
N VAL A 116 -5.69 6.72 3.66
CA VAL A 116 -4.71 7.60 4.30
C VAL A 116 -4.30 8.78 3.40
N TYR A 117 -4.07 8.55 2.10
CA TYR A 117 -3.55 9.56 1.18
C TYR A 117 -4.60 10.13 0.22
N GLY A 118 -5.74 9.45 0.04
CA GLY A 118 -6.88 9.93 -0.75
C GLY A 118 -6.48 10.47 -2.12
N GLY A 119 -6.74 11.76 -2.33
CA GLY A 119 -6.48 12.45 -3.60
C GLY A 119 -5.02 12.38 -4.07
N LEU A 120 -4.03 12.30 -3.15
CA LEU A 120 -2.62 12.18 -3.53
C LEU A 120 -2.32 10.83 -4.18
N MET A 121 -2.90 9.75 -3.65
CA MET A 121 -2.78 8.41 -4.23
C MET A 121 -3.44 8.35 -5.61
N ASN A 122 -4.66 8.89 -5.73
CA ASN A 122 -5.38 8.94 -7.01
C ASN A 122 -4.60 9.75 -8.05
N ARG A 123 -4.05 10.90 -7.66
CA ARG A 123 -3.21 11.73 -8.53
C ARG A 123 -1.95 11.00 -8.96
N ALA A 124 -1.29 10.29 -8.05
CA ALA A 124 -0.08 9.54 -8.33
C ALA A 124 -0.31 8.36 -9.30
N LEU A 125 -1.47 7.71 -9.23
CA LEU A 125 -1.90 6.72 -10.22
C LEU A 125 -2.19 7.38 -11.56
N TYR A 126 -2.95 8.48 -11.56
CA TYR A 126 -3.34 9.20 -12.77
C TYR A 126 -2.13 9.69 -13.57
N LEU A 127 -1.12 10.25 -12.89
CA LEU A 127 0.16 10.67 -13.50
C LEU A 127 0.92 9.51 -14.15
N ARG A 128 0.63 8.27 -13.76
CA ARG A 128 1.22 7.03 -14.30
C ARG A 128 0.28 6.32 -15.28
N GLY A 129 -0.82 6.95 -15.68
CA GLY A 129 -1.74 6.46 -16.70
C GLY A 129 -2.78 5.45 -16.20
N ALA A 130 -3.00 5.33 -14.89
CA ALA A 130 -4.02 4.45 -14.32
C ALA A 130 -4.97 5.21 -13.38
N SER A 131 -6.21 4.76 -13.31
CA SER A 131 -7.18 5.22 -12.30
C SER A 131 -7.34 4.21 -11.17
N ARG A 132 -7.93 4.67 -10.05
CA ARG A 132 -8.34 3.77 -8.96
C ARG A 132 -9.34 2.73 -9.44
N GLU A 133 -10.29 3.14 -10.27
CA GLU A 133 -11.36 2.29 -10.81
C GLU A 133 -10.78 1.17 -11.66
N GLU A 134 -9.93 1.49 -12.64
CA GLU A 134 -9.24 0.50 -13.46
C GLU A 134 -8.39 -0.47 -12.64
N LEU A 135 -7.72 0.01 -11.59
CA LEU A 135 -6.95 -0.85 -10.69
C LEU A 135 -7.84 -1.81 -9.90
N VAL A 136 -8.99 -1.35 -9.40
CA VAL A 136 -9.94 -2.21 -8.70
C VAL A 136 -10.59 -3.21 -9.64
N GLU A 137 -10.98 -2.79 -10.86
CA GLU A 137 -11.51 -3.67 -11.89
C GLU A 137 -10.50 -4.76 -12.28
N GLN A 138 -9.22 -4.39 -12.44
CA GLN A 138 -8.17 -5.35 -12.75
C GLN A 138 -7.94 -6.35 -11.60
N LEU A 139 -7.96 -5.88 -10.34
CA LEU A 139 -7.85 -6.75 -9.17
C LEU A 139 -9.04 -7.73 -9.06
N ALA A 140 -10.24 -7.30 -9.46
CA ALA A 140 -11.42 -8.16 -9.50
C ALA A 140 -11.36 -9.17 -10.66
N GLY A 141 -10.85 -8.75 -11.82
CA GLY A 141 -10.76 -9.57 -13.04
C GLY A 141 -9.74 -10.71 -12.97
N VAL A 142 -8.69 -10.61 -12.15
CA VAL A 142 -7.70 -11.68 -11.95
C VAL A 142 -8.26 -12.83 -11.08
N GLY A 143 -9.42 -12.65 -10.46
CA GLY A 143 -10.11 -13.67 -9.65
C GLY A 143 -10.92 -14.71 -10.45
N GLU A 144 -11.16 -14.49 -11.74
CA GLU A 144 -11.88 -15.43 -12.59
C GLU A 144 -10.87 -16.27 -13.40
N PRO A 145 -10.59 -17.53 -13.04
CA PRO A 145 -9.96 -18.42 -13.99
C PRO A 145 -10.94 -18.59 -15.15
N ALA A 146 -10.56 -18.09 -16.33
CA ALA A 146 -11.28 -18.40 -17.55
C ALA A 146 -11.40 -19.93 -17.67
N ASP A 147 -12.61 -20.43 -17.44
CA ASP A 147 -13.01 -21.80 -17.78
C ASP A 147 -12.86 -21.93 -19.29
N HIS A 148 -11.67 -22.35 -19.72
CA HIS A 148 -11.44 -22.90 -21.04
C HIS A 148 -11.35 -24.42 -20.89
N ARG A 149 -12.52 -25.02 -20.66
CA ARG A 149 -12.76 -26.41 -21.04
C ARG A 149 -13.44 -26.43 -22.40
N LEU A 150 -12.65 -26.78 -23.42
CA LEU A 150 -13.11 -27.48 -24.62
C LEU A 150 -12.40 -28.84 -24.68
#